data_AF-A0A6B0TZK7-F1
#
_entry.id   AF-A0A6B0TZK7-F1
#
_cell.length_a   1.000
_cell.length_b   1.000
_cell.length_c   1.000
_cell.angle_alpha   90.00
_cell.angle_beta   90.00
_cell.angle_gamma   90.00
#
_symmetry.space_group_name_H-M   'P 1'
#
loop_
_entity.id
_entity.type
_entity.pdbx_description
1 polymer ?
#
loop_
_entity_poly.entity_id
_entity_poly.type
_entity_poly.pdbx_seq_one_letter_code
_entity_poly.pdbx_strand_id
1 'polypeptide(L)'
;NYCEFILYTVHFTGFLTTAEAKCEPRYDGGYGLSGGASVIPRWTFNPGTNRCEVVMTKGRCSSWRNCFPSFEECEYDCDPQMEQWKP
;
A
#
# COMPACT_ATOMS: atom_id res chain seq x y z
N ASN A 1 -19.92 -35.13 3.24
CA ASN A 1 -18.66 -34.53 2.74
C ASN A 1 -18.87 -33.07 2.35
N TYR A 2 -19.11 -32.18 3.33
CA TYR A 2 -19.27 -30.72 3.07
C TYR A 2 -18.63 -29.83 4.14
N CYS A 3 -17.80 -30.38 5.04
CA CYS A 3 -17.15 -29.60 6.11
C CYS A 3 -15.67 -29.27 5.83
N GLU A 4 -15.21 -29.40 4.58
CA GLU A 4 -13.81 -29.13 4.18
C GLU A 4 -13.66 -27.81 3.40
N PHE A 5 -14.75 -27.06 3.16
CA PHE A 5 -14.72 -25.79 2.44
C PHE A 5 -14.90 -24.54 3.32
N ILE A 6 -15.27 -24.71 4.59
CA ILE A 6 -15.49 -23.59 5.53
C ILE A 6 -14.21 -23.21 6.30
N LEU A 7 -13.17 -24.06 6.28
CA LEU A 7 -11.92 -23.74 6.99
C LEU A 7 -11.06 -22.72 6.23
N TYR A 8 -11.11 -22.71 4.89
CA TYR A 8 -10.37 -21.71 4.09
C TYR A 8 -11.03 -20.33 4.07
N THR A 9 -12.31 -20.21 4.42
CA THR A 9 -13.03 -18.92 4.42
C THR A 9 -12.83 -18.13 5.71
N VAL A 10 -12.43 -18.78 6.82
CA VAL A 10 -12.21 -18.11 8.11
C VAL A 10 -10.74 -17.74 8.33
N HIS A 11 -9.82 -18.20 7.47
CA HIS A 11 -8.40 -17.87 7.58
C HIS A 11 -7.97 -16.53 6.92
N PHE A 12 -8.85 -15.85 6.18
CA PHE A 12 -8.48 -14.61 5.48
C PHE A 12 -9.23 -13.35 5.96
N THR A 13 -10.39 -13.49 6.61
CA THR A 13 -11.21 -12.32 6.99
C THR A 13 -10.89 -11.77 8.38
N GLY A 14 -10.05 -12.44 9.16
CA GLY A 14 -9.82 -12.14 10.58
C GLY A 14 -8.43 -11.61 10.94
N PHE A 15 -7.52 -11.51 9.97
CA PHE A 15 -6.15 -11.04 10.20
C PHE A 15 -5.76 -10.04 9.11
N LEU A 16 -6.60 -9.03 8.88
CA LEU A 16 -6.14 -7.82 8.21
C LEU A 16 -5.12 -7.20 9.15
N THR A 17 -3.84 -7.44 8.89
CA THR A 17 -2.76 -6.76 9.58
C THR A 17 -2.93 -5.26 9.36
N THR A 18 -2.59 -4.45 10.36
CA THR A 18 -2.60 -2.99 10.23
C THR A 18 -1.76 -2.49 9.04
N ALA A 19 -0.80 -3.29 8.58
CA ALA A 19 -0.03 -3.06 7.36
C ALA A 19 -0.91 -3.17 6.10
N GLU A 20 -1.73 -4.23 5.95
CA GLU A 20 -2.61 -4.39 4.78
C GLU A 20 -3.63 -3.24 4.65
N ALA A 21 -4.21 -2.77 5.76
CA ALA A 21 -5.14 -1.64 5.74
C ALA A 21 -4.50 -0.31 5.31
N LYS A 22 -3.18 -0.17 5.49
CA LYS A 22 -2.40 1.02 5.14
C LYS A 22 -1.91 0.97 3.69
N CYS A 23 -1.67 -0.24 3.18
CA CYS A 23 -1.00 -0.50 1.91
C CYS A 23 -1.97 -0.98 0.80
N GLU A 24 -3.26 -1.13 1.12
CA GLU A 24 -4.36 -1.35 0.17
C GLU A 24 -5.47 -0.30 0.42
N PRO A 25 -6.03 0.33 -0.64
CA PRO A 25 -5.66 0.16 -2.03
C PRO A 25 -4.38 0.85 -2.44
N ARG A 26 -3.85 0.48 -3.62
CA ARG A 26 -2.80 1.23 -4.28
C ARG A 26 -3.22 2.70 -4.36
N TYR A 27 -2.32 3.62 -4.02
CA TYR A 27 -2.60 5.03 -4.17
C TYR A 27 -2.56 5.42 -5.66
N ASP A 28 -3.71 5.83 -6.19
CA ASP A 28 -3.87 6.17 -7.62
C ASP A 28 -3.12 7.44 -8.06
N GLY A 29 -2.60 8.22 -7.11
CA GLY A 29 -1.91 9.46 -7.42
C GLY A 29 -2.82 10.63 -7.76
N GLY A 30 -2.23 11.63 -8.38
CA GLY A 30 -2.91 12.78 -8.96
C GLY A 30 -2.13 13.28 -10.18
N TYR A 31 -2.87 13.69 -11.21
CA TYR A 31 -2.30 14.24 -12.43
C TYR A 31 -2.21 15.77 -12.37
N GLY A 32 -1.23 16.34 -13.10
CA GLY A 32 -1.18 17.77 -13.34
C GLY A 32 -2.42 18.22 -14.12
N LEU A 33 -3.10 19.27 -13.66
CA LEU A 33 -4.19 19.89 -14.42
C LEU A 33 -3.61 20.75 -15.55
N SER A 34 -4.42 21.04 -16.58
CA SER A 34 -4.05 21.87 -17.74
C SER A 34 -3.51 23.28 -17.37
N GLY A 35 -3.70 23.73 -16.13
CA GLY A 35 -3.13 24.98 -15.58
C GLY A 35 -1.71 24.87 -15.00
N GLY A 36 -1.00 23.75 -15.17
CA GLY A 36 0.40 23.61 -14.74
C GLY A 36 0.59 23.36 -13.24
N ALA A 37 -0.40 22.77 -12.56
CA ALA A 37 -0.25 22.43 -11.14
C ALA A 37 0.88 21.41 -10.95
N SER A 38 1.93 21.80 -10.22
CA SER A 38 3.06 20.93 -9.91
C SER A 38 2.61 19.69 -9.14
N VAL A 39 3.09 18.53 -9.59
CA VAL A 39 2.97 17.25 -8.88
C VAL A 39 4.31 16.93 -8.22
N ILE A 40 4.26 16.24 -7.09
CA ILE A 40 5.45 15.80 -6.36
C ILE A 40 5.57 14.28 -6.50
N PRO A 41 6.74 13.73 -6.84
CA PRO A 41 6.94 12.29 -6.83
C PRO A 41 6.91 11.75 -5.40
N ARG A 42 6.20 10.63 -5.20
CA ARG A 42 6.06 9.88 -3.95
C ARG A 42 6.10 8.38 -4.23
N TRP A 43 6.07 7.58 -3.17
CA TRP A 43 6.06 6.13 -3.25
C TRP A 43 4.73 5.58 -2.76
N THR A 44 4.26 4.52 -3.42
CA THR A 44 3.06 3.76 -3.03
C THR A 44 3.32 2.28 -3.23
N PHE A 45 2.79 1.46 -2.35
CA PHE A 45 2.85 0.01 -2.47
C PHE A 45 1.82 -0.48 -3.49
N ASN A 46 2.26 -1.32 -4.41
CA ASN A 46 1.40 -1.99 -5.38
C ASN A 46 1.23 -3.45 -4.97
N PRO A 47 0.05 -3.86 -4.46
CA PRO A 47 -0.19 -5.26 -4.07
C PRO A 47 -0.25 -6.19 -5.29
N GLY A 48 -0.52 -5.67 -6.49
CA GLY A 48 -0.51 -6.46 -7.72
C GLY A 48 0.90 -6.85 -8.19
N THR A 49 1.91 -6.01 -7.90
CA THR A 49 3.33 -6.31 -8.22
C THR A 49 4.15 -6.66 -6.98
N ASN A 50 3.57 -6.51 -5.79
CA ASN A 50 4.17 -6.70 -4.47
C ASN A 50 5.44 -5.85 -4.27
N ARG A 51 5.39 -4.57 -4.70
CA ARG A 51 6.53 -3.64 -4.70
C ARG A 51 6.11 -2.20 -4.47
N CYS A 52 7.01 -1.39 -3.91
CA CYS A 52 6.86 0.06 -3.91
C CYS A 52 7.21 0.68 -5.27
N GLU A 53 6.33 1.55 -5.75
CA GLU A 53 6.43 2.19 -7.06
C GLU A 53 6.24 3.72 -6.93
N VAL A 54 6.83 4.46 -7.87
CA VAL A 54 6.71 5.92 -7.90
C VAL A 54 5.34 6.34 -8.44
N VAL A 55 4.72 7.28 -7.75
CA VAL A 55 3.46 7.91 -8.13
C VAL A 55 3.56 9.41 -8.01
N MET A 56 2.91 10.13 -8.93
CA MET A 56 2.79 11.59 -8.84
C MET A 56 1.63 11.93 -7.90
N THR A 57 1.87 12.74 -6.88
CA THR A 57 0.81 13.20 -5.97
C THR A 57 0.52 14.68 -6.14
N LYS A 58 -0.74 15.03 -5.88
CA LYS A 58 -1.22 16.40 -5.69
C LYS A 58 -1.92 16.49 -4.35
N GLY A 59 -1.46 17.38 -3.47
CA GLY A 59 -2.08 17.62 -2.16
C GLY A 59 -1.62 16.65 -1.06
N ARG A 60 -2.53 16.24 -0.19
CA ARG A 60 -2.20 15.48 1.04
C ARG A 60 -1.85 14.02 0.72
N CYS A 61 -0.57 13.72 0.89
CA CYS A 61 0.02 12.39 0.91
C CYS A 61 0.32 11.99 2.35
N SER A 62 -0.14 10.82 2.77
CA SER A 62 0.07 10.28 4.12
C SER A 62 0.18 8.78 4.06
N SER A 63 0.96 8.22 4.97
CA SER A 63 1.25 6.79 5.03
C SER A 63 -0.04 5.94 5.17
N TRP A 64 -1.04 6.38 5.94
CA TRP A 64 -2.38 5.75 6.03
C TRP A 64 -3.12 5.61 4.69
N ARG A 65 -2.74 6.41 3.68
CA ARG A 65 -3.34 6.39 2.34
C ARG A 65 -2.40 5.72 1.33
N ASN A 66 -1.50 4.86 1.78
CA ASN A 66 -0.50 4.21 0.95
C ASN A 66 0.37 5.20 0.15
N CYS A 67 0.80 6.29 0.80
CA CYS A 67 1.58 7.34 0.16
C CYS A 67 2.73 7.81 1.05
N PHE A 68 3.96 7.58 0.57
CA PHE A 68 5.19 7.69 1.34
C PHE A 68 6.17 8.68 0.70
N PRO A 69 6.98 9.39 1.50
CA PRO A 69 8.00 10.30 0.99
C PRO A 69 9.23 9.60 0.41
N SER A 70 9.53 8.36 0.82
CA SER A 70 10.68 7.58 0.32
C SER A 70 10.31 6.12 0.04
N PHE A 71 11.19 5.45 -0.72
CA PHE A 71 11.07 4.02 -1.04
C PHE A 71 11.23 3.18 0.23
N GLU A 72 12.20 3.53 1.06
CA GLU A 72 12.52 2.80 2.28
C GLU A 72 11.36 2.84 3.29
N GLU A 73 10.66 3.97 3.42
CA GLU A 73 9.49 4.07 4.30
C GLU A 73 8.32 3.23 3.75
N CYS A 74 8.14 3.23 2.42
CA CYS A 74 7.12 2.40 1.78
C CYS A 74 7.40 0.89 1.99
N GLU A 75 8.62 0.43 1.73
CA GLU A 75 8.99 -0.98 1.91
C GLU A 75 8.95 -1.37 3.39
N TYR A 76 9.47 -0.53 4.29
CA TYR A 76 9.39 -0.79 5.73
C TYR A 76 7.94 -0.96 6.19
N ASP A 77 7.04 -0.11 5.72
CA ASP A 77 5.64 -0.15 6.16
C ASP A 77 4.82 -1.25 5.47
N CYS A 78 5.12 -1.60 4.22
CA CYS A 78 4.27 -2.42 3.35
C CYS A 78 4.88 -3.71 2.81
N ASP A 79 6.21 -3.84 2.70
CA ASP A 79 6.83 -5.08 2.22
C ASP A 79 6.74 -6.15 3.32
N PRO A 80 6.01 -7.26 3.09
CA PRO A 80 5.91 -8.34 4.07
C PRO A 80 7.26 -8.97 4.42
N GLN A 81 8.29 -8.85 3.57
CA GLN A 81 9.63 -9.33 3.88
C GLN A 81 10.34 -8.48 4.95
N MET A 82 9.95 -7.20 5.08
CA MET A 82 10.51 -6.29 6.07
C MET A 82 10.04 -6.60 7.49
N GLU A 83 8.97 -7.38 7.65
CA GLU A 83 8.43 -7.77 8.97
C GLU A 83 9.47 -8.49 9.84
N GLN A 84 10.39 -9.23 9.23
CA GLN A 84 11.47 -9.93 9.93
C GLN A 84 12.57 -9.01 10.48
N TRP A 85 12.61 -7.76 9.98
CA TRP A 85 13.66 -6.78 10.26
C TRP A 85 13.14 -5.58 11.06
N LYS A 86 11.84 -5.55 11.39
CA LYS A 86 11.24 -4.56 12.28
C LYS A 86 11.70 -4.84 13.71
N PRO A 87 12.19 -3.83 14.44
CA PRO A 87 12.64 -3.98 15.83
C PRO A 87 11.49 -4.24 16.82
#